data_AF-A0A3A8WFZ7-F1
#
_entry.id   AF-A0A3A8WFZ7-F1
#
_cell.length_a   1.000
_cell.length_b   1.000
_cell.length_c   1.000
_cell.angle_alpha   90.00
_cell.angle_beta   90.00
_cell.angle_gamma   90.00
#
_symmetry.space_group_name_H-M   'P 1'
#
loop_
_entity.id
_entity.type
_entity.pdbx_description
1 polymer ?
#
loop_
_entity_poly.entity_id
_entity_poly.type
_entity_poly.pdbx_seq_one_letter_code
_entity_poly.pdbx_strand_id
1 'polypeptide(L)' 'MSFSRIEHDTERGNLCPMAMHVAFPYIDIFWYGGEPPKAKCGQVCFCCPDSDVINIFKIEKE' A
#
# COMPACT_ATOMS: atom_id res chain seq x y z
N MET A 1 -13.14 5.28 -1.11
CA MET A 1 -12.13 4.20 -1.11
C MET A 1 -12.18 3.28 -2.33
N SER A 2 -13.19 3.38 -3.20
CA SER A 2 -13.51 2.37 -4.21
C SER A 2 -12.38 2.21 -5.24
N PHE A 3 -11.81 1.01 -5.31
CA PHE A 3 -10.58 0.71 -6.06
C PHE A 3 -10.85 0.55 -7.56
N SER A 4 -11.20 1.64 -8.27
CA SER A 4 -11.46 1.64 -9.72
C SER A 4 -10.30 2.24 -10.52
N ARG A 5 -9.24 1.44 -10.77
CA ARG A 5 -8.24 1.58 -11.87
C ARG A 5 -7.64 2.97 -12.18
N ILE A 6 -7.81 3.97 -11.31
CA ILE A 6 -7.23 5.32 -11.37
C ILE A 6 -7.17 5.76 -9.91
N GLU A 7 -5.96 5.92 -9.37
CA GLU A 7 -5.52 6.82 -8.26
C GLU A 7 -4.04 6.53 -7.93
N HIS A 8 -3.43 5.46 -8.48
CA HIS A 8 -1.99 5.21 -8.31
C HIS A 8 -1.11 6.24 -9.03
N ASP A 9 -1.55 6.80 -10.17
CA ASP A 9 -0.79 7.84 -10.91
C ASP A 9 -1.09 9.28 -10.45
N THR A 10 -2.29 9.53 -9.92
CA THR A 10 -2.73 10.89 -9.54
C THR A 10 -2.04 11.39 -8.26
N GLU A 11 -1.64 10.48 -7.37
CA GLU A 11 -0.94 10.80 -6.12
C GLU A 11 0.58 10.61 -6.17
N ARG A 12 1.17 10.37 -7.37
CA ARG A 12 2.63 10.18 -7.58
C ARG A 12 3.52 11.34 -7.13
N GLY A 13 2.95 12.47 -6.71
CA GLY A 13 3.66 13.60 -6.10
C GLY A 13 3.34 13.85 -4.62
N ASN A 14 2.32 13.20 -4.05
CA ASN A 14 1.87 13.43 -2.68
C ASN A 14 2.30 12.32 -1.71
N LEU A 15 2.53 11.11 -2.23
CA LEU A 15 3.01 9.97 -1.46
C LEU A 15 4.52 9.80 -1.61
N CYS A 16 5.17 9.29 -0.56
CA CYS A 16 6.60 8.99 -0.60
C CYS A 16 6.88 7.95 -1.71
N PRO A 17 7.83 8.19 -2.62
CA PRO A 17 8.13 7.28 -3.72
C PRO A 17 8.56 5.89 -3.23
N MET A 18 9.21 5.81 -2.07
CA MET A 18 9.60 4.55 -1.44
C MET A 18 8.40 3.78 -0.85
N ALA A 19 7.37 4.48 -0.36
CA ALA A 19 6.13 3.85 0.08
C ALA A 19 5.39 3.22 -1.11
N MET A 20 5.39 3.90 -2.25
CA MET A 20 4.77 3.40 -3.48
C MET A 20 5.48 2.18 -4.05
N HIS A 21 6.81 2.15 -3.96
CA HIS A 21 7.62 0.98 -4.33
C HIS A 21 7.25 -0.26 -3.52
N VAL A 22 7.04 -0.11 -2.20
CA VAL A 22 6.65 -1.22 -1.32
C VAL A 22 5.16 -1.55 -1.39
N ALA A 23 4.30 -0.59 -1.73
CA ALA A 23 2.87 -0.83 -1.91
C ALA A 23 2.56 -1.66 -3.15
N PHE A 24 3.43 -1.62 -4.17
CA PHE A 24 3.20 -2.26 -5.47
C PHE A 24 2.91 -3.78 -5.37
N PRO A 25 3.72 -4.60 -4.65
CA PRO A 25 3.39 -6.01 -4.43
C PRO A 25 2.05 -6.26 -3.74
N TYR A 26 1.64 -5.41 -2.79
CA TYR A 26 0.36 -5.57 -2.11
C TYR A 26 -0.81 -5.34 -3.07
N ILE A 27 -0.70 -4.31 -3.92
CA ILE A 27 -1.69 -4.01 -4.96
C ILE A 27 -1.80 -5.18 -5.94
N ASP A 28 -0.68 -5.72 -6.39
CA ASP A 28 -0.64 -6.90 -7.26
C ASP A 28 -1.34 -8.10 -6.61
N ILE A 29 -1.04 -8.40 -5.35
CA ILE A 29 -1.70 -9.49 -4.62
C ILE A 29 -3.22 -9.31 -4.64
N PHE A 30 -3.72 -8.10 -4.39
CA PHE A 30 -5.16 -7.82 -4.45
C PHE A 30 -5.72 -7.97 -5.87
N TRP A 31 -4.98 -7.56 -6.91
CA TRP A 31 -5.40 -7.69 -8.30
C TRP A 31 -5.48 -9.13 -8.78
N TYR A 32 -4.55 -9.98 -8.36
CA TYR A 32 -4.57 -11.40 -8.66
C TYR A 32 -5.53 -12.20 -7.76
N GLY A 33 -6.31 -11.51 -6.91
CA GLY A 33 -7.28 -12.14 -6.00
C GLY A 33 -6.64 -12.91 -4.84
N GLY A 34 -5.36 -12.66 -4.56
CA GLY A 34 -4.66 -13.16 -3.39
C GLY A 34 -4.98 -12.37 -2.13
N GLU A 35 -4.60 -12.93 -0.99
CA GLU A 35 -4.75 -12.30 0.31
C GLU A 35 -3.37 -11.89 0.85
N PRO A 36 -3.09 -10.58 1.00
CA PRO A 36 -1.78 -10.13 1.46
C PRO A 36 -1.57 -10.42 2.95
N PRO A 37 -0.31 -10.45 3.41
CA PRO A 37 0.01 -10.74 4.79
C PRO A 37 -0.61 -9.68 5.72
N LYS A 38 -1.36 -10.17 6.72
CA LYS A 38 -1.98 -9.35 7.76
C LYS A 38 -1.02 -9.16 8.92
N ALA A 39 -0.98 -7.96 9.48
CA ALA A 39 -0.31 -7.68 10.74
C ALA A 39 -1.01 -8.41 11.90
N LYS A 40 -0.38 -8.44 13.08
CA LYS A 40 -0.94 -9.11 14.28
C LYS A 40 -2.34 -8.62 14.68
N CYS A 41 -2.70 -7.40 14.28
CA CYS A 41 -4.03 -6.80 14.49
C CYS A 41 -5.07 -7.22 13.43
N GLY A 42 -4.73 -8.10 12.49
CA GLY A 42 -5.63 -8.55 11.40
C GLY A 42 -5.77 -7.55 10.24
N GLN A 43 -5.08 -6.41 10.30
CA GLN A 43 -5.10 -5.38 9.26
C GLN A 43 -3.93 -5.59 8.27
N VAL A 44 -4.13 -5.19 7.02
CA VAL A 44 -3.07 -5.20 6.01
C VAL A 44 -2.31 -3.88 6.12
N CYS A 45 -1.08 -3.96 6.61
CA CYS A 45 -0.21 -2.80 6.79
C CYS A 45 1.13 -3.03 6.12
N PHE A 46 1.74 -1.95 5.61
CA PHE A 46 3.09 -1.96 5.07
C PHE A 46 3.86 -0.71 5.56
N CYS A 47 5.18 -0.76 5.53
CA CYS A 47 6.03 0.36 5.92
C CYS A 47 6.91 0.84 4.76
N CYS A 48 7.16 2.15 4.75
CA CYS A 48 8.16 2.73 3.86
C CYS A 48 9.58 2.40 4.38
N PRO A 49 10.51 1.96 3.53
CA PRO A 49 11.89 1.62 3.90
C PRO A 49 12.78 2.87 3.98
N ASP A 50 12.26 3.93 4.60
CA ASP A 50 13.01 5.16 4.83
C ASP A 50 13.84 5.00 6.12
N SER A 51 15.13 5.35 6.06
CA SER A 51 16.09 5.12 7.15
C SER A 51 15.88 6.08 8.33
N ASP A 52 15.32 7.25 8.07
CA ASP A 52 15.18 8.31 9.08
C ASP A 52 13.77 8.30 9.67
N VAL A 53 12.75 7.99 8.86
CA VAL A 53 11.35 8.00 9.30
C VAL A 53 10.58 6.77 8.83
N ILE A 54 10.21 5.90 9.77
CA ILE A 54 9.36 4.73 9.48
C ILE A 54 7.89 5.14 9.49
N ASN A 55 7.33 5.36 8.30
CA ASN A 55 5.90 5.54 8.11
C ASN A 55 5.20 4.20 7.88
N ILE A 56 4.12 3.95 8.64
CA ILE A 56 3.28 2.76 8.51
C ILE A 56 1.97 3.16 7.83
N PHE A 57 1.65 2.48 6.73
CA PHE A 57 0.45 2.70 5.94
C PHE A 57 -0.49 1.49 6.11
N LYS A 58 -1.78 1.78 6.25
CA LYS A 58 -2.86 0.79 6.29
C LYS A 58 -3.56 0.76 4.94
N ILE A 59 -3.80 -0.44 4.40
CA ILE A 59 -4.59 -0.62 3.19
C ILE A 59 -6.02 -0.94 3.59
N GLU A 60 -6.96 -0.15 3.08
CA GLU A 60 -8.40 -0.38 3.24
C GLU A 60 -9.02 -0.59 1.86
N LYS A 61 -9.80 -1.66 1.71
CA LYS A 61 -10.58 -1.93 0.51
C LYS A 61 -12.00 -1.44 0.77
N GLU A 62 -12.44 -0.44 0.00
CA GLU A 62 -13.84 0.00 -0.02
C GLU A 62 -14.59 -0.62 -1.19
#